data_AF-A0A1B2EFW8-F1
#
_entry.id   AF-A0A1B2EFW8-F1
#
_cell.length_a   1.000
_cell.length_b   1.000
_cell.length_c   1.000
_cell.angle_alpha   90.00
_cell.angle_beta   90.00
_cell.angle_gamma   90.00
#
_symmetry.space_group_name_H-M   'P 1'
#
loop_
_entity.id
_entity.type
_entity.pdbx_description
1 polymer ?
#
loop_
_entity_poly.entity_id
_entity_poly.type
_entity_poly.pdbx_seq_one_letter_code
_entity_poly.pdbx_strand_id
1 'polypeptide(L)'
;MEALSLLNDDMMPSPSEALLAALGSCLSVTIQANAVARAIPIRRLVIELEGDIDFATLWGTGDLDFKGLGFETISISVQIEADAPRDVLKALLDHAVRW
;
A
#
# COMPACT_ATOMS: atom_id res chain seq x y z
N MET A 1 15.02 -9.53 5.40
CA MET A 1 16.03 -8.48 5.22
C MET A 1 16.35 -8.48 3.74
N GLU A 2 15.63 -7.63 3.01
CA GLU A 2 15.47 -7.71 1.55
C GLU A 2 16.79 -7.51 0.82
N ALA A 3 16.98 -8.28 -0.27
CA ALA A 3 18.21 -8.31 -1.06
C ALA A 3 18.55 -6.96 -1.72
N LEU A 4 17.61 -6.01 -1.77
CA LEU A 4 17.83 -4.67 -2.33
C LEU A 4 18.55 -3.71 -1.36
N SER A 5 18.42 -3.91 -0.05
CA SER A 5 19.12 -3.09 0.97
C SER A 5 20.65 -3.22 0.84
N LEU A 6 21.16 -4.29 0.22
CA LEU A 6 22.59 -4.47 -0.02
C LEU A 6 23.15 -3.68 -1.21
N LEU A 7 22.29 -3.11 -2.08
CA LEU A 7 22.70 -2.38 -3.29
C LEU A 7 22.49 -0.87 -3.17
N ASN A 8 21.87 -0.42 -2.08
CA ASN A 8 21.39 0.94 -1.91
C ASN A 8 21.81 1.41 -0.51
N ASP A 9 22.43 2.58 -0.42
CA ASP A 9 23.03 3.09 0.83
C ASP A 9 21.97 3.56 1.87
N ASP A 10 20.76 2.99 1.86
CA ASP A 10 19.53 3.43 2.57
C ASP A 10 19.09 4.88 2.32
N MET A 11 19.80 5.63 1.45
CA MET A 11 19.57 7.07 1.25
C MET A 11 18.44 7.40 0.27
N MET A 12 17.94 6.43 -0.51
CA MET A 12 16.90 6.67 -1.52
C MET A 12 15.93 5.49 -1.57
N PRO A 13 14.61 5.70 -1.65
CA PRO A 13 13.68 4.58 -1.80
C PRO A 13 13.96 3.82 -3.11
N SER A 14 13.93 2.50 -3.03
CA SER A 14 13.88 1.65 -4.20
C SER A 14 12.66 1.97 -5.07
N PRO A 15 12.66 1.62 -6.38
CA PRO A 15 11.50 1.84 -7.24
C PRO A 15 10.20 1.19 -6.70
N SER A 16 10.31 0.01 -6.08
CA SER A 16 9.21 -0.69 -5.42
C SER A 16 8.66 0.10 -4.23
N GLU A 17 9.53 0.60 -3.35
CA GLU A 17 9.12 1.43 -2.21
C GLU A 17 8.50 2.75 -2.68
N ALA A 18 9.07 3.39 -3.71
CA ALA A 18 8.52 4.60 -4.30
C ALA A 18 7.11 4.37 -4.88
N LEU A 19 6.88 3.22 -5.52
CA LEU A 19 5.57 2.83 -6.03
C LEU A 19 4.56 2.59 -4.90
N LEU A 20 4.95 1.87 -3.84
CA LEU A 20 4.08 1.67 -2.67
C LEU A 20 3.77 2.99 -1.96
N ALA A 21 4.74 3.89 -1.85
CA ALA A 21 4.55 5.21 -1.27
C ALA A 21 3.56 6.06 -2.11
N ALA A 22 3.68 6.02 -3.44
CA ALA A 22 2.74 6.70 -4.33
C ALA A 22 1.31 6.14 -4.20
N LEU A 23 1.17 4.81 -4.15
CA LEU A 23 -0.12 4.14 -3.94
C LEU A 23 -0.73 4.53 -2.58
N GLY A 24 0.05 4.47 -1.49
CA GLY A 24 -0.39 4.87 -0.16
C GLY A 24 -0.82 6.34 -0.09
N SER A 25 -0.11 7.23 -0.77
CA SER A 25 -0.48 8.64 -0.89
C SER A 25 -1.83 8.81 -1.59
N CYS A 26 -2.03 8.12 -2.72
CA CYS A 26 -3.30 8.16 -3.46
C CYS A 26 -4.47 7.67 -2.61
N LEU A 27 -4.31 6.52 -1.94
CA LEU A 27 -5.33 5.97 -1.03
C LEU A 27 -5.66 6.94 0.10
N SER A 28 -4.65 7.58 0.70
CA SER A 28 -4.85 8.56 1.78
C SER A 28 -5.72 9.73 1.33
N VAL A 29 -5.44 10.29 0.15
CA VAL A 29 -6.23 11.40 -0.41
C VAL A 29 -7.66 10.95 -0.72
N THR A 30 -7.83 9.80 -1.36
CA THR A 30 -9.16 9.26 -1.72
C THR A 30 -10.01 8.98 -0.48
N ILE A 31 -9.43 8.37 0.57
CA ILE A 31 -10.13 8.09 1.84
C ILE A 31 -10.58 9.41 2.47
N GLN A 32 -9.69 10.40 2.57
CA GLN A 32 -10.03 11.70 3.15
C GLN A 32 -11.11 12.43 2.36
N ALA A 33 -11.01 12.47 1.02
CA ALA A 33 -12.00 13.10 0.16
C ALA A 33 -13.39 12.47 0.32
N ASN A 34 -13.45 11.13 0.35
CA ASN A 34 -14.70 10.40 0.55
C ASN A 34 -15.27 10.60 1.96
N ALA A 35 -14.43 10.71 2.98
CA ALA A 35 -14.86 10.97 4.35
C ALA A 35 -15.50 12.36 4.46
N VAL A 36 -14.88 13.37 3.85
CA VAL A 36 -15.41 14.74 3.79
C VAL A 36 -16.77 14.78 3.09
N ALA A 37 -16.90 14.11 1.94
CA ALA A 37 -18.16 14.05 1.21
C ALA A 37 -19.30 13.39 2.01
N ARG A 38 -18.97 12.55 3.00
CA ARG A 38 -19.91 11.86 3.89
C ARG A 38 -20.04 12.51 5.27
N ALA A 39 -19.43 13.68 5.47
CA ALA A 39 -19.37 14.39 6.75
C ALA A 39 -18.81 13.53 7.91
N ILE A 40 -17.82 12.66 7.61
CA ILE A 40 -17.14 11.83 8.60
C ILE A 40 -15.81 12.50 8.99
N PRO A 41 -15.71 13.10 10.19
CA PRO A 41 -14.47 13.72 10.63
C PRO A 41 -13.44 12.65 11.04
N ILE A 42 -12.38 12.53 10.26
CA ILE A 42 -11.22 11.67 10.57
C ILE A 42 -10.24 12.44 11.45
N ARG A 43 -9.91 11.89 12.62
CA ARG A 43 -8.92 12.43 13.57
C ARG A 43 -7.51 11.88 13.33
N ARG A 44 -7.40 10.62 12.89
CA ARG A 44 -6.13 9.96 12.56
C ARG A 44 -6.35 8.96 11.43
N LEU A 45 -5.43 8.93 10.48
CA LEU A 45 -5.37 7.94 9.41
C LEU A 45 -3.91 7.51 9.23
N VAL A 46 -3.64 6.21 9.37
CA VAL A 46 -2.36 5.60 9.05
C VAL A 46 -2.63 4.45 8.10
N ILE A 47 -1.86 4.41 7.02
CA ILE A 47 -1.93 3.38 5.98
C ILE A 47 -0.55 2.76 5.87
N GLU A 48 -0.49 1.45 6.04
CA GLU A 48 0.71 0.64 5.90
C GLU A 48 0.51 -0.26 4.69
N LEU A 49 1.52 -0.32 3.82
CA LEU A 49 1.51 -1.15 2.61
C LEU A 49 2.68 -2.10 2.66
N GLU A 50 2.41 -3.35 2.35
CA GLU A 50 3.40 -4.42 2.19
C GLU A 50 3.21 -5.04 0.81
N GLY A 51 4.30 -5.17 0.06
CA GLY A 51 4.28 -5.76 -1.27
C GLY A 51 5.13 -7.02 -1.31
N ASP A 52 4.55 -8.11 -1.78
CA ASP A 52 5.26 -9.38 -2.01
C ASP A 52 5.84 -9.40 -3.43
N ILE A 53 7.15 -9.65 -3.55
CA ILE A 53 7.89 -9.70 -4.83
C ILE A 53 8.78 -10.94 -4.83
N ASP A 54 8.65 -11.76 -5.88
CA ASP A 54 9.65 -12.78 -6.18
C ASP A 54 10.89 -12.18 -6.86
N PHE A 55 11.90 -11.87 -6.05
CA PHE A 55 13.19 -11.37 -6.53
C PHE A 55 13.95 -12.38 -7.40
N ALA A 56 13.72 -13.68 -7.24
CA ALA A 56 14.40 -14.72 -8.01
C ALA A 56 14.00 -14.61 -9.49
N THR A 57 12.69 -14.51 -9.73
CA THR A 57 12.12 -14.25 -11.07
C THR A 57 12.59 -12.88 -11.60
N LEU A 58 12.61 -11.83 -10.77
CA LEU A 58 13.04 -10.49 -11.18
C LEU A 58 14.49 -10.44 -11.69
N TRP A 59 15.39 -11.21 -11.09
CA TRP A 59 16.81 -11.21 -11.45
C TRP A 59 17.23 -12.36 -12.36
N GLY A 60 16.29 -13.23 -12.76
CA GLY A 60 16.57 -14.39 -13.59
C GLY A 60 17.48 -15.40 -12.90
N THR A 61 17.34 -15.55 -11.58
CA THR A 61 18.13 -16.46 -10.75
C THR A 61 17.23 -17.44 -10.02
N GLY A 62 17.73 -18.63 -9.68
CA GLY A 62 16.92 -19.63 -8.97
C GLY A 62 15.94 -20.36 -9.87
N ASP A 63 14.74 -20.62 -9.36
CA ASP A 63 13.66 -21.29 -10.10
C ASP A 63 13.15 -20.38 -11.22
N LEU A 64 13.39 -20.79 -12.47
CA LEU A 64 13.12 -20.00 -13.68
C LEU A 64 11.69 -20.17 -14.22
N ASP A 65 10.84 -20.92 -13.52
CA ASP A 65 9.42 -20.94 -13.83
C ASP A 65 8.83 -19.53 -13.64
N PHE A 66 8.25 -18.99 -14.71
CA PHE A 66 7.81 -17.60 -14.74
C PHE A 66 6.61 -17.37 -13.81
N LYS A 67 6.86 -16.67 -12.69
CA LYS A 67 5.83 -16.32 -11.69
C LYS A 67 5.25 -14.91 -11.86
N GLY A 68 5.78 -14.14 -12.79
CA GLY A 68 5.37 -12.76 -13.06
C GLY A 68 6.44 -11.75 -12.62
N LEU A 69 6.37 -10.53 -13.19
CA LEU A 69 7.27 -9.44 -12.82
C LEU A 69 6.54 -8.47 -11.87
N GLY A 70 7.23 -8.03 -10.81
CA GLY A 70 6.74 -7.02 -9.88
C GLY A 70 6.01 -7.61 -8.67
N PHE A 71 5.04 -6.87 -8.15
CA PHE A 71 4.28 -7.26 -6.97
C PHE A 71 3.27 -8.36 -7.29
N GLU A 72 3.32 -9.48 -6.58
CA GLU A 72 2.30 -10.53 -6.65
C GLU A 72 1.05 -10.14 -5.85
N THR A 73 1.27 -9.62 -4.63
CA THR A 73 0.22 -9.15 -3.73
C THR A 73 0.67 -7.87 -3.05
N ILE A 74 -0.25 -6.90 -2.93
CA ILE A 74 -0.08 -5.73 -2.07
C ILE A 74 -1.11 -5.82 -0.95
N SER A 75 -0.63 -5.93 0.29
CA SER A 75 -1.44 -5.93 1.49
C SER A 75 -1.54 -4.51 2.04
N ILE A 76 -2.75 -4.07 2.37
CA ILE A 76 -3.04 -2.73 2.89
C ILE A 76 -3.63 -2.86 4.28
N SER A 77 -2.96 -2.28 5.28
CA SER A 77 -3.45 -2.16 6.65
C SER A 77 -3.80 -0.70 6.92
N VAL A 78 -5.00 -0.46 7.46
CA VAL A 78 -5.48 0.90 7.74
C VAL A 78 -5.85 1.01 9.21
N GLN A 79 -5.20 1.95 9.90
CA GLN A 79 -5.59 2.40 11.24
C GLN A 79 -6.31 3.74 11.09
N ILE A 80 -7.59 3.78 11.46
CA ILE A 80 -8.45 4.95 11.31
C ILE A 80 -9.14 5.28 12.63
N GLU A 81 -9.08 6.55 13.02
CA GLU A 81 -9.84 7.11 14.14
C GLU A 81 -10.79 8.17 13.61
N ALA A 82 -12.09 7.92 13.73
CA ALA A 82 -13.15 8.84 13.31
C ALA A 82 -14.40 8.64 14.16
N ASP A 83 -15.27 9.63 14.19
CA ASP A 83 -16.58 9.54 14.86
C ASP A 83 -17.62 8.92 13.93
N ALA A 84 -17.44 7.64 13.62
CA ALA A 84 -18.36 6.85 12.83
C ALA A 84 -18.32 5.38 13.22
N PRO A 85 -19.43 4.63 13.05
CA PRO A 85 -19.45 3.21 13.37
C PRO A 85 -18.56 2.39 12.41
N ARG A 86 -18.07 1.24 12.88
CA ARG A 86 -17.05 0.43 12.20
C ARG A 86 -17.46 -0.05 10.81
N ASP A 87 -18.73 -0.38 10.61
CA ASP A 87 -19.29 -0.78 9.32
C ASP A 87 -19.29 0.38 8.31
N VAL A 88 -19.61 1.60 8.75
CA VAL A 88 -19.52 2.82 7.93
C VAL A 88 -18.08 3.08 7.51
N LEU A 89 -17.13 2.95 8.45
CA LEU A 89 -15.70 3.10 8.16
C LEU A 89 -15.20 2.00 7.21
N LYS A 90 -15.66 0.76 7.39
CA LYS A 90 -15.34 -0.32 6.45
C LYS A 90 -15.87 -0.01 5.04
N ALA A 91 -17.11 0.45 4.92
CA ALA A 91 -17.69 0.81 3.63
C ALA A 91 -17.00 2.02 2.96
N LEU A 92 -16.44 2.93 3.77
CA LEU A 92 -15.59 4.01 3.28
C LEU A 92 -14.28 3.47 2.67
N LEU A 93 -13.59 2.58 3.39
CA LEU A 93 -12.34 1.97 2.93
C LEU A 93 -12.54 1.07 1.71
N ASP A 94 -13.57 0.22 1.72
CA ASP A 94 -13.93 -0.64 0.60
C ASP A 94 -14.22 0.18 -0.68
N HIS A 95 -14.80 1.38 -0.53
CA HIS A 95 -15.04 2.28 -1.65
C HIS A 95 -13.72 2.85 -2.20
N ALA A 96 -12.82 3.31 -1.33
CA ALA A 96 -11.55 3.91 -1.72
C ALA A 96 -10.58 2.93 -2.39
N VAL A 97 -10.72 1.63 -2.13
CA VAL A 97 -9.91 0.58 -2.79
C VAL A 97 -10.51 0.16 -4.14
N ARG A 98 -11.82 0.35 -4.33
CA ARG A 98 -12.53 -0.11 -5.55
C ARG A 98 -12.56 0.92 -6.67
N TRP A 99 -12.60 2.21 -6.34
CA TRP A 99 -12.78 3.32 -7.27
C TRP A 99 -11.73 4.40 -7.05
#